data_AF-A0A5E4CWZ8-F1
#
_entry.id   AF-A0A5E4CWZ8-F1
#
_cell.length_a   1.000
_cell.length_b   1.000
_cell.length_c   1.000
_cell.angle_alpha   90.00
_cell.angle_beta   90.00
_cell.angle_gamma   90.00
#
_symmetry.space_group_name_H-M   'P 1'
#
loop_
_entity.id
_entity.type
_entity.pdbx_description
1 polymer ?
#
loop_
_entity_poly.entity_id
_entity_poly.type
_entity_poly.pdbx_seq_one_letter_code
_entity_poly.pdbx_strand_id
1 'polypeptide(L)'
;MMVVVLISGRKDSCYNMMQCIAAGHQVVALANLRPDGNQVGSDGLDSYMYQSVGHHATDLYAEAMVLPFYCRAIRGRSLDIGRMYTKFEGDEVEGLYELLKLVKGVTRVTWLAEYGALYLQDFQMHMEVCKPGDCLQESK
;
A
#
# COMPACT_ATOMS: atom_id res chain seq x y z
N MET A 1 -14.69 -8.88 3.37
CA MET A 1 -13.29 -9.35 3.19
C MET A 1 -12.36 -8.47 4.01
N MET A 2 -11.20 -8.96 4.43
CA MET A 2 -10.19 -8.15 5.15
C MET A 2 -9.29 -7.45 4.14
N VAL A 3 -9.21 -6.13 4.21
CA VAL A 3 -8.51 -5.31 3.21
C VAL A 3 -7.50 -4.36 3.84
N VAL A 4 -6.44 -4.10 3.10
CA VAL A 4 -5.50 -3.02 3.41
C VAL A 4 -5.78 -1.89 2.44
N VAL A 5 -5.82 -0.68 2.96
CA VAL A 5 -6.07 0.51 2.16
C VAL A 5 -4.77 1.29 2.01
N LEU A 6 -4.39 1.58 0.77
CA LEU A 6 -3.30 2.50 0.48
C LEU A 6 -3.82 3.93 0.61
N ILE A 7 -3.24 4.71 1.53
CA ILE A 7 -3.64 6.08 1.80
C ILE A 7 -2.55 7.06 1.40
N SER A 8 -2.91 8.11 0.66
CA SER A 8 -1.99 9.18 0.26
C SER A 8 -2.21 10.49 1.04
N GLY A 9 -3.19 10.50 1.95
CA GLY A 9 -3.63 11.71 2.65
C GLY A 9 -4.50 12.64 1.79
N ARG A 10 -4.87 12.22 0.57
CA ARG A 10 -5.76 12.97 -0.34
C ARG A 10 -7.20 12.46 -0.29
N LYS A 11 -8.10 13.24 -0.88
CA LYS A 11 -9.54 12.94 -0.94
C LYS A 11 -9.85 11.59 -1.62
N ASP A 12 -9.12 11.23 -2.68
CA ASP A 12 -9.48 10.08 -3.50
C ASP A 12 -9.16 8.76 -2.79
N SER A 13 -8.02 8.67 -2.11
CA SER A 13 -7.70 7.51 -1.26
C SER A 13 -8.67 7.39 -0.07
N CYS A 14 -9.10 8.52 0.50
CA CYS A 14 -10.09 8.54 1.57
C CYS A 14 -11.46 8.05 1.06
N TYR A 15 -11.89 8.51 -0.12
CA TYR A 15 -13.12 8.04 -0.76
C TYR A 15 -13.07 6.54 -1.02
N ASN A 16 -11.95 6.02 -1.54
CA ASN A 16 -11.77 4.58 -1.78
C ASN A 16 -11.96 3.76 -0.50
N MET A 17 -11.34 4.20 0.59
CA MET A 17 -11.51 3.58 1.90
C MET A 17 -12.98 3.51 2.33
N MET A 18 -13.70 4.62 2.17
CA MET A 18 -15.13 4.70 2.49
C MET A 18 -15.96 3.76 1.60
N GLN A 19 -15.61 3.63 0.32
CA GLN A 19 -16.27 2.68 -0.59
C GLN A 19 -16.00 1.22 -0.19
N CYS A 20 -14.79 0.88 0.27
CA CYS A 20 -14.51 -0.46 0.80
C CYS A 20 -15.40 -0.79 2.00
N ILE A 21 -15.55 0.17 2.92
CA ILE A 21 -16.43 0.01 4.08
C ILE A 21 -17.89 -0.14 3.63
N ALA A 22 -18.36 0.70 2.70
CA ALA A 22 -19.72 0.62 2.14
C ALA A 22 -20.00 -0.72 1.43
N ALA A 23 -18.99 -1.32 0.79
CA ALA A 23 -19.06 -2.65 0.18
C ALA A 23 -19.01 -3.81 1.20
N GLY A 24 -18.98 -3.52 2.50
CA GLY A 24 -18.90 -4.55 3.56
C GLY A 24 -17.50 -5.16 3.71
N HIS A 25 -16.45 -4.46 3.27
CA HIS A 25 -15.07 -4.86 3.53
C HIS A 25 -14.60 -4.29 4.88
N GLN A 26 -13.83 -5.09 5.60
CA GLN A 26 -13.21 -4.70 6.86
C GLN A 26 -11.80 -4.20 6.57
N VAL A 27 -11.55 -2.92 6.80
CA VAL A 27 -10.21 -2.34 6.72
C VAL A 27 -9.43 -2.82 7.96
N VAL A 28 -8.37 -3.59 7.74
CA VAL A 28 -7.57 -4.20 8.82
C VAL A 28 -6.22 -3.50 9.04
N ALA A 29 -5.78 -2.71 8.07
CA ALA A 29 -4.57 -1.90 8.17
C ALA A 29 -4.57 -0.81 7.10
N LEU A 30 -3.76 0.22 7.34
CA LEU A 30 -3.47 1.30 6.41
C LEU A 30 -2.03 1.18 5.96
N ALA A 31 -1.75 1.56 4.72
CA ALA A 31 -0.40 1.55 4.16
C ALA A 31 -0.11 2.85 3.41
N ASN A 32 1.14 3.32 3.45
CA ASN A 32 1.58 4.49 2.70
C ASN A 32 3.07 4.41 2.33
N LEU A 33 3.44 5.01 1.19
CA LEU A 33 4.83 5.33 0.85
C LEU A 33 5.05 6.81 1.05
N ARG A 34 6.10 7.18 1.79
CA ARG A 34 6.45 8.59 2.04
C ARG A 34 7.91 8.88 1.71
N PRO A 35 8.27 10.13 1.40
CA PRO A 35 9.67 10.52 1.29
C PRO A 35 10.49 10.16 2.53
N ASP A 36 11.78 9.85 2.36
CA ASP A 36 12.67 9.62 3.50
C ASP A 36 12.94 10.92 4.25
N GLY A 37 12.39 11.07 5.45
CA GLY A 37 12.50 12.28 6.27
C GLY A 37 13.92 12.63 6.74
N ASN A 38 14.89 11.74 6.54
CA ASN A 38 16.31 12.01 6.83
C ASN A 38 17.02 12.78 5.70
N GLN A 39 16.35 13.10 4.59
CA GLN A 39 16.93 13.85 3.48
C GLN A 39 16.46 15.30 3.54
N VAL A 40 17.40 16.24 3.66
CA VAL A 40 17.10 17.68 3.60
C VAL A 40 16.46 17.98 2.24
N GLY A 41 15.17 18.35 2.24
CA GLY A 41 14.38 18.56 1.01
C GLY A 41 13.52 17.38 0.57
N SER A 42 13.33 16.34 1.40
CA SER A 42 12.51 15.16 1.11
C SER A 42 11.05 15.48 0.78
N ASP A 43 10.49 16.53 1.37
CA ASP A 43 9.13 17.00 1.08
C ASP A 43 8.99 17.54 -0.36
N GLY A 44 10.11 17.69 -1.08
CA GLY A 44 10.21 18.02 -2.49
C GLY A 44 10.76 16.90 -3.37
N LEU A 45 10.73 15.63 -2.92
CA LEU A 45 10.98 14.51 -3.82
C LEU A 45 9.94 14.52 -4.94
N ASP A 46 10.42 14.71 -6.17
CA ASP A 46 9.61 14.66 -7.39
C ASP A 46 9.40 13.19 -7.77
N SER A 47 8.52 12.53 -7.03
CA SER A 47 8.06 11.17 -7.36
C SER A 47 6.96 11.27 -8.42
N TYR A 48 7.08 10.47 -9.47
CA TYR A 48 6.08 10.41 -10.52
C TYR A 48 4.84 9.63 -10.03
N MET A 49 5.06 8.60 -9.20
CA MET A 49 4.02 7.68 -8.75
C MET A 49 3.40 8.00 -7.40
N TYR A 50 4.17 8.55 -6.46
CA TYR A 50 3.74 8.66 -5.06
C TYR A 50 3.67 10.10 -4.57
N GLN A 51 2.75 10.34 -3.64
CA GLN A 51 2.55 11.66 -3.07
C GLN A 51 3.70 12.01 -2.10
N SER A 52 4.50 13.02 -2.43
CA SER A 52 5.56 13.52 -1.55
C SER A 52 5.08 14.61 -0.59
N VAL A 53 4.25 15.55 -1.07
CA VAL A 53 3.77 16.68 -0.26
C VAL A 53 2.57 16.29 0.62
N GLY A 54 2.59 16.70 1.89
CA GLY A 54 1.42 16.56 2.78
C GLY A 54 1.18 15.14 3.31
N HIS A 55 2.15 14.24 3.16
CA HIS A 55 2.07 12.86 3.61
C HIS A 55 1.95 12.73 5.14
N HIS A 56 2.31 13.76 5.93
CA HIS A 56 2.13 13.79 7.38
C HIS A 56 0.67 13.59 7.82
N ALA A 57 -0.30 13.95 6.96
CA ALA A 57 -1.69 13.72 7.27
C ALA A 57 -2.01 12.23 7.46
N THR A 58 -1.29 11.30 6.81
CA THR A 58 -1.61 9.86 6.90
C THR A 58 -1.41 9.27 8.29
N ASP A 59 -0.48 9.81 9.08
CA ASP A 59 -0.26 9.36 10.46
C ASP A 59 -1.52 9.64 11.32
N LEU A 60 -2.19 10.77 11.08
CA LEU A 60 -3.43 11.15 11.77
C LEU A 60 -4.61 10.23 11.40
N TYR A 61 -4.64 9.71 10.16
CA TYR A 61 -5.66 8.71 9.77
C TYR A 61 -5.51 7.43 10.57
N ALA A 62 -4.29 6.94 10.72
CA ALA A 62 -4.01 5.74 11.49
C ALA A 62 -4.41 5.88 12.96
N GLU A 63 -4.08 7.03 13.56
CA GLU A 63 -4.44 7.36 14.94
C GLU A 63 -5.96 7.45 15.11
N ALA A 64 -6.65 8.19 14.24
CA ALA A 64 -8.10 8.37 14.32
C ALA A 64 -8.88 7.07 14.12
N MET A 65 -8.38 6.15 13.27
CA MET A 65 -9.04 4.89 12.98
C MET A 65 -8.61 3.75 13.90
N VAL A 66 -7.56 3.95 14.70
CA VAL A 66 -6.98 2.92 15.60
C VAL A 66 -6.65 1.65 14.80
N LEU A 67 -6.01 1.84 13.65
CA LEU A 67 -5.61 0.76 12.74
C LEU A 67 -4.08 0.66 12.63
N PRO A 68 -3.54 -0.56 12.46
CA PRO A 68 -2.13 -0.73 12.13
C PRO A 68 -1.76 0.08 10.88
N PHE A 69 -0.65 0.81 10.94
CA PHE A 69 -0.17 1.64 9.85
C PHE A 69 1.23 1.20 9.42
N TYR A 70 1.35 0.85 8.16
CA TYR A 70 2.60 0.41 7.54
C TYR A 70 3.10 1.49 6.60
N CYS A 71 4.24 2.08 6.93
CA CYS A 71 4.83 3.13 6.13
C CYS A 71 6.25 2.79 5.71
N ARG A 72 6.56 3.02 4.43
CA ARG A 72 7.91 2.83 3.88
C ARG A 72 8.41 4.10 3.21
N ALA A 73 9.72 4.32 3.30
CA ALA A 73 10.38 5.38 2.55
C ALA A 73 10.36 5.08 1.05
N ILE A 74 9.97 6.06 0.22
CA ILE A 74 10.17 6.04 -1.23
C ILE A 74 11.67 6.03 -1.47
N ARG A 75 12.14 5.08 -2.27
CA ARG A 75 13.54 4.93 -2.65
C ARG A 75 13.62 4.76 -4.15
N GLY A 76 14.75 5.11 -4.75
CA GLY A 76 14.91 5.02 -6.19
C GLY A 76 14.37 6.25 -6.92
N ARG A 77 14.17 6.11 -8.23
CA ARG A 77 13.61 7.12 -9.13
C ARG A 77 12.63 6.45 -10.09
N SER A 78 11.73 7.21 -10.70
CA SER A 78 10.86 6.67 -11.74
C SER A 78 11.70 6.29 -12.97
N LEU A 79 11.81 4.99 -13.27
CA LEU A 79 12.59 4.46 -14.40
C LEU A 79 11.66 3.94 -15.50
N ASP A 80 10.63 3.17 -15.14
CA ASP A 80 9.59 2.69 -16.03
C ASP A 80 8.24 3.37 -15.72
N ILE A 81 7.87 4.34 -16.57
CA ILE A 81 6.57 5.03 -16.52
C ILE A 81 5.51 4.36 -17.42
N GLY A 82 5.80 3.16 -17.93
CA GLY A 82 4.89 2.36 -18.71
C GLY A 82 3.61 1.99 -17.95
N ARG A 83 2.58 1.55 -18.68
CA ARG A 83 1.34 1.06 -18.06
C ARG A 83 1.47 -0.34 -17.48
N MET A 84 2.49 -1.07 -17.93
CA MET A 84 2.71 -2.47 -17.58
C MET A 84 3.84 -2.54 -16.57
N TYR A 85 3.61 -3.22 -15.46
CA TYR A 85 4.66 -3.39 -14.47
C TYR A 85 5.78 -4.29 -15.00
N THR A 86 7.00 -3.76 -15.02
CA THR A 86 8.22 -4.52 -15.24
C THR A 86 9.15 -4.27 -14.06
N LYS A 87 9.63 -5.36 -13.44
CA LYS A 87 10.57 -5.24 -12.33
C LYS A 87 11.84 -4.54 -12.81
N PHE A 88 12.20 -3.42 -12.17
CA PHE A 88 13.41 -2.66 -12.48
C PHE A 88 14.16 -2.30 -11.20
N GLU A 89 15.44 -2.67 -11.13
CA GLU A 89 16.26 -2.32 -9.97
C GLU A 89 16.46 -0.80 -9.88
N GLY A 90 16.10 -0.23 -8.73
CA GLY A 90 16.19 1.20 -8.47
C GLY A 90 14.96 2.00 -8.90
N ASP A 91 13.89 1.35 -9.38
CA ASP A 91 12.59 1.99 -9.60
C ASP A 91 11.88 2.29 -8.26
N GLU A 92 11.19 3.42 -8.20
CA GLU A 92 10.38 3.79 -7.05
C GLU A 92 9.21 2.82 -6.78
N VAL A 93 8.70 2.16 -7.82
CA VAL A 93 7.55 1.24 -7.71
C VAL A 93 7.88 -0.01 -6.90
N GLU A 94 9.14 -0.44 -6.86
CA GLU A 94 9.57 -1.60 -6.06
C GLU A 94 9.31 -1.40 -4.56
N GLY A 95 9.32 -0.15 -4.09
CA GLY A 95 9.00 0.18 -2.69
C GLY A 95 7.60 -0.28 -2.29
N LEU A 96 6.62 -0.12 -3.19
CA LEU A 96 5.25 -0.57 -2.98
C LEU A 96 5.18 -2.09 -2.95
N TYR A 97 5.84 -2.78 -3.88
CA TYR A 97 5.89 -4.24 -3.90
C TYR A 97 6.36 -4.80 -2.55
N GLU A 98 7.46 -4.27 -2.02
CA GLU A 98 8.01 -4.75 -0.76
C GLU A 98 7.13 -4.39 0.45
N LEU A 99 6.46 -3.23 0.44
CA LEU A 99 5.49 -2.84 1.47
C LEU A 99 4.30 -3.82 1.49
N LEU A 100 3.74 -4.13 0.33
CA LEU A 100 2.62 -5.07 0.22
C LEU A 100 3.02 -6.49 0.64
N LYS A 101 4.24 -6.92 0.31
CA LYS A 101 4.80 -8.19 0.76
C LYS A 101 4.91 -8.27 2.29
N LEU A 102 5.35 -7.18 2.93
CA LEU A 102 5.41 -7.08 4.39
C LEU A 102 4.02 -7.19 5.01
N VAL A 103 3.06 -6.42 4.51
CA VAL A 103 1.69 -6.39 5.04
C VAL A 103 1.00 -7.75 4.90
N LYS A 104 1.21 -8.46 3.79
CA LYS A 104 0.71 -9.82 3.59
C LYS A 104 1.31 -10.82 4.59
N GLY A 105 2.57 -10.61 5.01
CA GLY A 105 3.24 -11.48 5.97
C GLY A 105 2.79 -11.29 7.42
N VAL A 106 2.36 -10.07 7.79
CA VAL A 106 1.98 -9.73 9.16
C VAL A 106 0.47 -9.85 9.40
N THR A 107 -0.35 -9.50 8.41
CA THR A 107 -1.80 -9.43 8.55
C THR A 107 -2.48 -10.44 7.62
N ARG A 108 -3.57 -11.07 8.06
CA ARG A 108 -4.44 -11.91 7.20
C ARG A 108 -5.21 -11.03 6.22
N VAL A 109 -4.55 -10.59 5.15
CA VAL A 109 -5.12 -9.68 4.15
C VAL A 109 -5.65 -10.50 2.99
N THR A 110 -6.88 -10.21 2.57
CA THR A 110 -7.52 -10.88 1.44
C THR A 110 -7.46 -10.03 0.16
N TRP A 111 -7.51 -8.70 0.28
CA TRP A 111 -7.47 -7.78 -0.87
C TRP A 111 -6.78 -6.45 -0.57
N LEU A 112 -6.29 -5.80 -1.63
CA LEU A 112 -5.72 -4.45 -1.60
C LEU A 112 -6.73 -3.47 -2.19
N ALA A 113 -6.96 -2.36 -1.49
CA ALA A 113 -7.83 -1.29 -1.92
C ALA A 113 -7.01 -0.06 -2.29
N GLU A 114 -6.83 0.17 -3.59
CA GLU A 114 -6.09 1.32 -4.14
C GLU A 114 -6.86 1.95 -5.31
N TYR A 115 -6.81 3.28 -5.40
CA TYR A 115 -7.43 4.06 -6.47
C TYR A 115 -6.44 4.19 -7.63
N GLY A 116 -6.78 3.68 -8.82
CA GLY A 116 -5.86 3.59 -9.97
C GLY A 116 -5.43 2.16 -10.34
N ALA A 117 -5.78 1.17 -9.50
CA ALA A 117 -5.44 -0.24 -9.70
C ALA A 117 -6.18 -0.94 -10.85
N LEU A 118 -6.96 -0.24 -11.68
CA LEU A 118 -7.58 -0.83 -12.87
C LEU A 118 -6.53 -1.42 -13.84
N TYR A 119 -5.27 -0.97 -13.75
CA TYR A 119 -4.14 -1.47 -14.55
C TYR A 119 -3.11 -2.27 -13.74
N LEU A 120 -3.31 -2.46 -12.43
CA LEU A 120 -2.44 -3.30 -11.59
C LEU A 120 -2.80 -4.79 -11.67
N GLN A 121 -3.69 -5.20 -12.60
CA GLN A 121 -3.96 -6.62 -12.87
C GLN A 121 -2.70 -7.40 -13.30
N ASP A 122 -1.68 -6.69 -13.79
CA ASP A 122 -0.38 -7.26 -14.19
C ASP A 122 0.69 -7.22 -13.09
N PHE A 123 0.41 -6.57 -11.94
CA PHE A 123 1.00 -7.00 -10.68
C PHE A 123 0.37 -8.35 -10.34
N GLN A 124 0.86 -9.41 -10.99
CA GLN A 124 0.38 -10.77 -10.81
C GLN A 124 0.83 -11.33 -9.45
N MET A 125 0.56 -10.60 -8.37
CA MET A 125 0.42 -11.17 -7.05
C MET A 125 -0.87 -11.98 -7.10
N HIS A 126 -0.77 -13.26 -7.48
CA HIS A 126 -1.82 -14.23 -7.20
C HIS A 126 -2.11 -14.16 -5.69
N MET A 127 -3.15 -13.40 -5.33
CA MET A 127 -3.77 -13.48 -4.03
C MET A 127 -4.53 -14.79 -4.02
N GLU A 128 -3.81 -15.90 -3.81
CA GLU A 128 -4.44 -17.12 -3.37
C GLU A 128 -5.11 -16.80 -2.02
N VAL A 129 -6.43 -16.73 -2.09
CA VAL A 129 -7.31 -16.69 -0.94
C VAL A 129 -7.02 -17.96 -0.16
N CYS A 130 -6.25 -17.83 0.92
CA CYS A 130 -6.06 -18.91 1.87
C CYS A 130 -7.45 -19.28 2.38
N LYS A 131 -7.93 -20.48 2.00
CA LYS A 131 -9.26 -20.93 2.39
C LYS A 131 -9.31 -21.01 3.92
N PRO A 132 -10.46 -20.70 4.54
CA PRO A 132 -10.60 -20.85 5.99
C PRO A 132 -10.47 -22.34 6.36
N GLY A 133 -9.26 -22.76 6.72
CA GLY A 133 -8.91 -24.15 7.03
C GLY A 133 -7.41 -24.46 7.13
N ASP A 134 -6.54 -23.70 6.45
CA ASP A 134 -5.12 -24.12 6.28
C ASP A 134 -4.14 -23.65 7.38
N CYS A 135 -4.62 -23.20 8.55
CA CYS A 135 -3.75 -22.77 9.67
C CYS A 135 -3.77 -23.74 10.86
N LEU A 136 -3.80 -25.05 10.60
CA LEU A 136 -3.49 -26.05 11.62
C LEU A 136 -2.71 -27.22 10.99
N GLN A 137 -1.41 -27.03 10.78
CA GLN A 137 -0.42 -28.08 11.06
C GLN A 137 0.84 -27.41 11.62
N GLU A 138 0.93 -27.40 12.95
CA GLU A 138 2.17 -27.14 13.67
C GLU A 138 3.21 -28.21 13.30
N SER A 139 4.44 -27.70 13.14
CA SER A 139 5.71 -28.40 13.10
C SER A 139 5.77 -29.68 13.94
N LYS A 140 6.29 -30.74 13.33
CA LYS A 140 7.03 -31.80 14.03
C LYS A 140 8.41 -31.93 13.41
#